data_AF-A0A9P4J1X9-F1
#
_entry.id   AF-A0A9P4J1X9-F1
#
_cell.length_a   1.000
_cell.length_b   1.000
_cell.length_c   1.000
_cell.angle_alpha   90.00
_cell.angle_beta   90.00
_cell.angle_gamma   90.00
#
_symmetry.space_group_name_H-M   'P 1'
#
loop_
_entity.id
_entity.type
_entity.pdbx_description
1 polymer ?
#
loop_
_entity_poly.entity_id
_entity_poly.type
_entity_poly.pdbx_seq_one_letter_code
_entity_poly.pdbx_strand_id
1 'polypeptide(L)'
;MVNPTIHLCAWLILLAIVVIEAANLAEPKVPKGDLHIQLDNELATISSTGEKLPAAYDQFRNVVLHSHIVFKEDVSTITPAQLFQMAADAQREIRPEMEQYEFGPRAIPFVMSILAVGREIYFASPRGGPGAFTFQYVPSPVVKALELCQQDFKGTSGKDTAHTNGGNCGEVMCAHLYYRCNGPSAQPLKGQNGRILTVQTLKDQKDIVPKAPCGGDAKRLNWGCNLFVEKEGLEVLNVKEGTPYDLDTIAGGWIEKSQVPTCQ
;
A
#
# COMPACT_ATOMS: atom_id res chain seq x y z
N MET A 1 -54.74 21.22 -26.56
CA MET A 1 -54.58 21.47 -25.11
C MET A 1 -53.53 20.50 -24.60
N VAL A 2 -52.29 20.97 -24.45
CA VAL A 2 -51.16 20.16 -23.97
C VAL A 2 -51.08 20.33 -22.45
N ASN A 3 -51.03 19.22 -21.73
CA ASN A 3 -51.15 19.16 -20.28
C ASN A 3 -49.87 19.74 -19.61
N PRO A 4 -49.95 20.86 -18.86
CA PRO A 4 -48.77 21.57 -18.35
C PRO A 4 -48.03 20.87 -17.21
N THR A 5 -48.58 19.77 -16.67
CA THR A 5 -47.98 19.00 -15.55
C THR A 5 -46.86 18.04 -15.98
N ILE A 6 -46.73 17.73 -17.27
CA ILE A 6 -45.69 16.79 -17.76
C ILE A 6 -44.32 17.46 -17.89
N HIS A 7 -44.27 18.79 -18.00
CA HIS A 7 -43.01 19.53 -18.11
C HIS A 7 -42.31 19.77 -16.77
N LEU A 8 -43.01 19.70 -15.63
CA LEU A 8 -42.40 19.96 -14.32
C LEU A 8 -41.55 18.77 -13.81
N CYS A 9 -41.92 17.53 -14.16
CA CYS A 9 -41.16 16.34 -13.76
C CYS A 9 -39.90 16.12 -14.62
N ALA A 10 -39.88 16.60 -15.87
CA ALA A 10 -38.71 16.47 -16.74
C ALA A 10 -37.55 17.41 -16.34
N TRP A 11 -37.84 18.54 -15.68
CA TRP A 11 -36.82 19.48 -15.20
C TRP A 11 -36.24 19.11 -13.83
N LEU A 12 -36.97 18.35 -13.00
CA LEU A 12 -36.45 17.85 -11.72
C LEU A 12 -35.55 16.61 -11.85
N ILE A 13 -35.60 15.92 -12.99
CA ILE A 13 -34.71 14.77 -13.27
C ILE A 13 -33.39 15.23 -13.93
N LEU A 14 -33.32 16.46 -14.45
CA LEU A 14 -32.10 17.02 -15.05
C LEU A 14 -31.17 17.72 -14.05
N LEU A 15 -31.56 17.83 -12.77
CA LEU A 15 -30.77 18.49 -11.71
C LEU A 15 -30.35 17.56 -10.57
N ALA A 16 -30.39 16.24 -10.80
CA ALA A 16 -29.58 15.31 -10.02
C ALA A 16 -28.28 15.05 -10.80
N ILE A 17 -27.53 16.11 -11.09
CA ILE A 17 -26.08 15.95 -11.26
C ILE A 17 -25.63 15.48 -9.88
N VAL A 18 -25.46 14.17 -9.73
CA VAL A 18 -24.62 13.63 -8.68
C VAL A 18 -23.28 14.28 -8.94
N VAL A 19 -23.00 15.36 -8.22
CA VAL A 19 -21.66 15.88 -8.08
C VAL A 19 -20.92 14.73 -7.42
N ILE A 20 -20.25 13.93 -8.25
CA ILE A 20 -19.23 13.02 -7.76
C ILE A 20 -18.15 13.99 -7.27
N GLU A 21 -18.22 14.33 -5.98
CA GLU A 21 -17.18 15.10 -5.32
C GLU A 21 -15.89 14.33 -5.52
N ALA A 22 -15.03 14.91 -6.34
CA ALA A 22 -13.74 14.37 -6.69
C ALA A 22 -12.77 14.57 -5.53
N ALA A 23 -11.84 13.62 -5.33
CA ALA A 23 -10.82 13.77 -4.31
C ALA A 23 -10.03 15.10 -4.46
N ASN A 24 -9.84 15.80 -3.34
CA ASN A 24 -9.14 17.08 -3.28
C ASN A 24 -7.62 16.89 -3.22
N LEU A 25 -7.00 16.71 -4.39
CA LEU A 25 -5.55 16.47 -4.53
C LEU A 25 -4.73 17.74 -4.85
N ALA A 26 -5.28 18.94 -4.63
CA ALA A 26 -4.63 20.19 -5.05
C ALA A 26 -3.27 20.42 -4.38
N GLU A 27 -3.11 19.94 -3.15
CA GLU A 27 -1.88 20.03 -2.36
C GLU A 27 -1.76 18.81 -1.43
N PRO A 28 -0.54 18.37 -1.11
CA PRO A 28 -0.31 17.39 -0.05
C PRO A 28 -0.84 17.90 1.30
N LYS A 29 -1.51 17.03 2.06
CA LYS A 29 -2.02 17.30 3.41
C LYS A 29 -1.04 16.78 4.47
N VAL A 30 -1.08 17.38 5.65
CA VAL A 30 -0.27 16.95 6.80
C VAL A 30 -0.88 15.65 7.36
N PRO A 31 -0.09 14.58 7.54
CA PRO A 31 -0.61 13.34 8.10
C PRO A 31 -1.10 13.53 9.54
N LYS A 32 -2.19 12.85 9.90
CA LYS A 32 -2.86 13.01 11.20
C LYS A 32 -2.37 12.09 12.31
N GLY A 33 -1.77 10.95 11.97
CA GLY A 33 -1.38 9.94 12.95
C GLY A 33 0.12 9.92 13.22
N ASP A 34 0.49 9.28 14.33
CA ASP A 34 1.86 9.27 14.86
C ASP A 34 2.85 8.52 13.95
N LEU A 35 2.39 7.58 13.14
CA LEU A 35 3.21 6.85 12.17
C LEU A 35 3.35 7.60 10.83
N HIS A 36 2.71 8.77 10.72
CA HIS A 36 2.75 9.65 9.56
C HIS A 36 2.33 8.94 8.26
N ILE A 37 1.35 8.03 8.33
CA ILE A 37 0.81 7.39 7.12
C ILE A 37 0.18 8.46 6.24
N GLN A 38 0.72 8.61 5.04
CA GLN A 38 0.34 9.70 4.13
C GLN A 38 0.07 9.17 2.73
N LEU A 39 -0.87 9.83 2.03
CA LEU A 39 -1.14 9.57 0.62
C LEU A 39 0.04 10.01 -0.26
N ASP A 40 0.48 9.14 -1.17
CA ASP A 40 1.38 9.53 -2.26
C ASP A 40 0.61 10.40 -3.26
N ASN A 41 0.66 11.72 -3.04
CA ASN A 41 -0.11 12.69 -3.81
C ASN A 41 0.31 12.71 -5.29
N GLU A 42 1.61 12.57 -5.57
CA GLU A 42 2.12 12.51 -6.95
C GLU A 42 1.49 11.34 -7.69
N LEU A 43 1.52 10.15 -7.09
CA LEU A 43 0.96 8.94 -7.68
C LEU A 43 -0.57 9.03 -7.83
N ALA A 44 -1.27 9.63 -6.87
CA ALA A 44 -2.73 9.79 -6.91
C ALA A 44 -3.22 10.73 -8.04
N THR A 45 -2.34 11.60 -8.57
CA THR A 45 -2.68 12.55 -9.65
C THR A 45 -2.43 12.02 -11.06
N ILE A 46 -1.74 10.88 -11.21
CA ILE A 46 -1.39 10.28 -12.50
C ILE A 46 -2.15 8.98 -12.77
N SER A 47 -2.44 8.69 -14.04
CA SER A 47 -3.06 7.46 -14.54
C SER A 47 -2.03 6.33 -14.62
N SER A 48 -2.50 5.10 -14.91
CA SER A 48 -1.68 3.91 -15.22
C SER A 48 -0.66 4.14 -16.37
N THR A 49 -0.84 5.18 -17.17
CA THR A 49 0.00 5.56 -18.33
C THR A 49 0.85 6.81 -18.06
N GLY A 50 0.80 7.39 -16.85
CA GLY A 50 1.52 8.60 -16.48
C GLY A 50 0.83 9.91 -16.88
N GLU A 51 -0.39 9.84 -17.42
CA GLU A 51 -1.18 11.02 -17.79
C GLU A 51 -1.93 11.57 -16.57
N LYS A 52 -2.08 12.90 -16.45
CA LYS A 52 -2.86 13.49 -15.36
C LYS A 52 -4.32 13.06 -15.46
N LEU A 53 -4.86 12.51 -14.38
CA LEU A 53 -6.27 12.10 -14.31
C LEU A 53 -7.18 13.31 -14.05
N PRO A 54 -8.30 13.47 -14.78
CA PRO A 54 -9.31 14.45 -14.43
C PRO A 54 -9.85 14.22 -13.01
N ALA A 55 -10.37 15.26 -12.36
CA ALA A 55 -10.86 15.22 -10.98
C ALA A 55 -11.89 14.08 -10.75
N ALA A 56 -12.80 13.84 -11.70
CA ALA A 56 -13.96 12.95 -11.56
C ALA A 56 -13.68 11.42 -11.46
N TYR A 57 -12.43 10.97 -11.37
CA TYR A 57 -12.05 9.55 -11.55
C TYR A 57 -11.47 8.86 -10.29
N ASP A 58 -12.06 9.08 -9.11
CA ASP A 58 -11.49 8.56 -7.83
C ASP A 58 -11.22 7.06 -7.80
N GLN A 59 -12.05 6.25 -8.47
CA GLN A 59 -11.89 4.79 -8.54
C GLN A 59 -10.79 4.30 -9.49
N PHE A 60 -10.20 5.20 -10.30
CA PHE A 60 -9.13 4.88 -11.25
C PHE A 60 -7.77 5.51 -10.86
N ARG A 61 -7.71 6.19 -9.71
CA ARG A 61 -6.48 6.78 -9.19
C ARG A 61 -5.56 5.70 -8.65
N ASN A 62 -4.25 5.92 -8.78
CA ASN A 62 -3.26 5.11 -8.09
C ASN A 62 -3.20 5.55 -6.62
N VAL A 63 -4.03 4.94 -5.78
CA VAL A 63 -4.04 5.22 -4.35
C VAL A 63 -3.01 4.33 -3.67
N VAL A 64 -1.96 4.95 -3.13
CA VAL A 64 -0.95 4.32 -2.28
C VAL A 64 -0.75 5.21 -1.07
N LEU A 65 -0.81 4.62 0.12
CA LEU A 65 -0.41 5.28 1.34
C LEU A 65 0.87 4.64 1.85
N HIS A 66 1.79 5.45 2.32
CA HIS A 66 3.05 4.97 2.88
C HIS A 66 3.62 5.93 3.91
N SER A 67 4.56 5.42 4.68
CA SER A 67 5.46 6.22 5.49
C SER A 67 6.78 5.47 5.71
N HIS A 68 7.80 6.22 6.09
CA HIS A 68 9.11 5.70 6.41
C HIS A 68 9.59 6.30 7.74
N ILE A 69 10.10 5.45 8.63
CA ILE A 69 10.60 5.84 9.94
C ILE A 69 12.01 5.28 10.12
N VAL A 70 12.95 6.16 10.47
CA VAL A 70 14.33 5.82 10.83
C VAL A 70 14.48 5.86 12.35
N PHE A 71 15.05 4.82 12.93
CA PHE A 71 15.30 4.69 14.37
C PHE A 71 16.78 4.88 14.72
N LYS A 72 17.05 5.18 15.99
CA LYS A 72 18.44 5.29 16.49
C LYS A 72 19.15 3.95 16.51
N GLU A 73 18.45 2.91 16.93
CA GLU A 73 18.96 1.55 17.03
C GLU A 73 18.34 0.62 15.98
N ASP A 74 18.88 -0.59 15.90
CA ASP A 74 18.40 -1.61 14.98
C ASP A 74 16.98 -2.07 15.35
N VAL A 75 16.10 -2.11 14.34
CA VAL A 75 14.69 -2.44 14.53
C VAL A 75 14.50 -3.92 14.85
N SER A 76 15.50 -4.78 14.73
CA SER A 76 15.46 -6.18 15.19
C SER A 76 15.11 -6.31 16.68
N THR A 77 15.36 -5.28 17.48
CA THR A 77 14.96 -5.19 18.90
C THR A 77 13.44 -5.08 19.10
N ILE A 78 12.71 -4.64 18.07
CA ILE A 78 11.24 -4.51 18.08
C ILE A 78 10.65 -5.91 17.94
N THR A 79 9.79 -6.28 18.89
CA THR A 79 9.18 -7.61 18.89
C THR A 79 8.15 -7.77 17.76
N PRO A 80 7.88 -9.01 17.30
CA PRO A 80 6.82 -9.25 16.32
C PRO A 80 5.43 -8.75 16.77
N ALA A 81 5.12 -8.78 18.08
CA ALA A 81 3.87 -8.25 18.62
C ALA A 81 3.80 -6.72 18.61
N GLN A 82 4.93 -6.03 18.80
CA GLN A 82 5.01 -4.58 18.60
C GLN A 82 4.87 -4.22 17.12
N LEU A 83 5.53 -4.94 16.21
CA LEU A 83 5.36 -4.74 14.76
C LEU A 83 3.91 -4.96 14.31
N PHE A 84 3.20 -5.93 14.89
CA PHE A 84 1.77 -6.10 14.66
C PHE A 84 0.97 -4.88 15.13
N GLN A 85 1.21 -4.40 16.34
CA GLN A 85 0.53 -3.23 16.87
C GLN A 85 0.79 -1.99 16.00
N MET A 86 2.05 -1.78 15.58
CA MET A 86 2.43 -0.70 14.64
C MET A 86 1.71 -0.82 13.30
N ALA A 87 1.63 -2.01 12.71
CA ALA A 87 0.88 -2.21 11.47
C ALA A 87 -0.62 -1.94 11.65
N ALA A 88 -1.19 -2.32 12.79
CA ALA A 88 -2.58 -2.07 13.10
C ALA A 88 -2.88 -0.58 13.32
N ASP A 89 -1.98 0.14 13.99
CA ASP A 89 -2.05 1.59 14.13
C ASP A 89 -1.91 2.30 12.77
N ALA A 90 -0.95 1.89 11.93
CA ALA A 90 -0.81 2.40 10.58
C ALA A 90 -2.08 2.16 9.73
N GLN A 91 -2.68 0.98 9.84
CA GLN A 91 -3.95 0.67 9.16
C GLN A 91 -5.11 1.56 9.66
N ARG A 92 -5.11 1.96 10.94
CA ARG A 92 -6.11 2.90 11.50
C ARG A 92 -5.91 4.33 11.00
N GLU A 93 -4.67 4.73 10.67
CA GLU A 93 -4.37 6.06 10.11
C GLU A 93 -4.86 6.24 8.67
N ILE A 94 -5.05 5.15 7.90
CA ILE A 94 -5.47 5.23 6.49
C ILE A 94 -6.79 5.99 6.31
N ARG A 95 -7.82 5.67 7.10
CA ARG A 95 -9.14 6.31 6.98
C ARG A 95 -9.08 7.83 7.21
N PRO A 96 -8.62 8.32 8.37
CA PRO A 96 -8.58 9.75 8.63
C PRO A 96 -7.66 10.50 7.66
N GLU A 97 -6.64 9.83 7.10
CA GLU A 97 -5.79 10.38 6.04
C GLU A 97 -6.57 10.53 4.72
N MET A 98 -7.23 9.48 4.25
CA MET A 98 -8.02 9.52 3.01
C MET A 98 -9.20 10.50 3.08
N GLU A 99 -9.82 10.65 4.25
CA GLU A 99 -10.88 11.63 4.51
C GLU A 99 -10.38 13.08 4.36
N GLN A 100 -9.09 13.37 4.57
CA GLN A 100 -8.53 14.71 4.34
C GLN A 100 -8.58 15.15 2.87
N TYR A 101 -8.56 14.17 1.97
CA TYR A 101 -8.60 14.37 0.53
C TYR A 101 -10.00 14.06 -0.02
N GLU A 102 -11.01 13.92 0.84
CA GLU A 102 -12.42 13.71 0.45
C GLU A 102 -12.64 12.42 -0.37
N PHE A 103 -11.76 11.42 -0.23
CA PHE A 103 -11.93 10.15 -0.93
C PHE A 103 -13.16 9.39 -0.42
N GLY A 104 -13.95 8.88 -1.37
CA GLY A 104 -15.08 8.00 -1.06
C GLY A 104 -14.66 6.66 -0.42
N PRO A 105 -15.53 6.01 0.37
CA PRO A 105 -15.21 4.77 1.08
C PRO A 105 -14.68 3.60 0.24
N ARG A 106 -14.95 3.58 -1.08
CA ARG A 106 -14.47 2.54 -2.00
C ARG A 106 -13.00 2.69 -2.37
N ALA A 107 -12.43 3.88 -2.23
CA ALA A 107 -11.03 4.17 -2.54
C ALA A 107 -10.09 3.89 -1.35
N ILE A 108 -10.64 3.69 -0.15
CA ILE A 108 -9.88 3.51 1.08
C ILE A 108 -9.27 2.09 1.13
N PRO A 109 -7.94 1.94 1.17
CA PRO A 109 -7.31 0.64 1.32
C PRO A 109 -7.63 0.00 2.68
N PHE A 110 -7.87 -1.31 2.66
CA PHE A 110 -8.17 -2.12 3.84
C PHE A 110 -6.99 -3.00 4.26
N VAL A 111 -5.80 -2.77 3.70
CA VAL A 111 -4.59 -3.55 3.90
C VAL A 111 -3.40 -2.62 4.08
N MET A 112 -2.52 -2.96 5.02
CA MET A 112 -1.27 -2.27 5.28
C MET A 112 -0.17 -3.29 5.51
N SER A 113 0.97 -3.10 4.86
CA SER A 113 2.19 -3.86 5.11
C SER A 113 3.20 -3.03 5.87
N ILE A 114 4.00 -3.70 6.68
CA ILE A 114 5.15 -3.15 7.40
C ILE A 114 6.38 -3.99 7.06
N LEU A 115 7.48 -3.35 6.67
CA LEU A 115 8.81 -3.94 6.50
C LEU A 115 9.76 -3.30 7.52
N ALA A 116 10.36 -4.13 8.38
CA ALA A 116 11.37 -3.73 9.34
C ALA A 116 12.73 -4.32 8.95
N VAL A 117 13.72 -3.46 8.67
CA VAL A 117 15.07 -3.86 8.21
C VAL A 117 16.12 -2.86 8.66
N GLY A 118 17.24 -3.33 9.22
CA GLY A 118 18.30 -2.47 9.73
C GLY A 118 17.79 -1.51 10.82
N ARG A 119 17.78 -0.20 10.54
CA ARG A 119 17.23 0.83 11.46
C ARG A 119 15.93 1.46 10.94
N GLU A 120 15.31 0.84 9.95
CA GLU A 120 14.26 1.47 9.16
C GLU A 120 12.99 0.63 9.21
N ILE A 121 11.86 1.34 9.26
CA ILE A 121 10.53 0.75 9.07
C ILE A 121 9.85 1.46 7.92
N TYR A 122 9.31 0.66 7.01
CA TYR A 122 8.52 1.10 5.87
C TYR A 122 7.10 0.60 6.03
N PHE A 123 6.14 1.49 5.86
CA PHE A 123 4.72 1.17 5.78
C PHE A 123 4.24 1.38 4.36
N ALA A 124 3.45 0.45 3.82
CA ALA A 124 2.80 0.66 2.53
C ALA A 124 1.47 -0.07 2.41
N SER A 125 0.44 0.64 1.94
CA SER A 125 -0.77 0.00 1.44
C SER A 125 -0.49 -0.68 0.11
N PRO A 126 -1.26 -1.71 -0.27
CA PRO A 126 -1.35 -2.10 -1.67
C PRO A 126 -1.79 -0.92 -2.51
N ARG A 127 -1.44 -0.95 -3.80
CA ARG A 127 -1.93 0.06 -4.74
C ARG A 127 -3.36 -0.26 -5.16
N GLY A 128 -4.27 0.68 -4.96
CA GLY A 128 -5.61 0.67 -5.53
C GLY A 128 -5.63 1.11 -7.00
N GLY A 129 -6.63 0.65 -7.77
CA GLY A 129 -6.84 1.07 -9.17
C GLY A 129 -6.30 0.08 -10.24
N PRO A 130 -6.65 0.29 -11.52
CA PRO A 130 -6.25 -0.60 -12.61
C PRO A 130 -4.72 -0.58 -12.84
N GLY A 131 -4.16 -1.68 -13.36
CA GLY A 131 -2.75 -1.76 -13.79
C GLY A 131 -1.81 -2.54 -12.86
N ALA A 132 -0.52 -2.50 -13.17
CA ALA A 132 0.53 -3.26 -12.50
C ALA A 132 1.73 -2.32 -12.24
N PHE A 133 1.56 -1.38 -11.30
CA PHE A 133 2.44 -0.22 -11.12
C PHE A 133 3.91 -0.61 -10.98
N THR A 134 4.20 -1.63 -10.17
CA THR A 134 5.57 -2.07 -9.93
C THR A 134 6.27 -2.46 -11.23
N PHE A 135 5.57 -3.05 -12.19
CA PHE A 135 6.14 -3.45 -13.48
C PHE A 135 6.29 -2.30 -14.48
N GLN A 136 5.59 -1.18 -14.30
CA GLN A 136 5.38 -0.18 -15.35
C GLN A 136 6.10 1.15 -15.11
N TYR A 137 6.42 1.50 -13.87
CA TYR A 137 6.78 2.89 -13.55
C TYR A 137 8.25 3.15 -13.30
N VAL A 138 8.98 2.22 -12.65
CA VAL A 138 10.38 2.47 -12.29
C VAL A 138 11.18 1.17 -12.31
N PRO A 139 12.26 1.08 -13.12
CA PRO A 139 13.22 0.00 -12.98
C PRO A 139 13.76 -0.02 -11.54
N SER A 140 13.50 -1.11 -10.83
CA SER A 140 13.99 -1.31 -9.47
C SER A 140 14.36 -2.77 -9.25
N PRO A 141 15.20 -3.07 -8.25
CA PRO A 141 15.49 -4.46 -7.88
C PRO A 141 14.21 -5.29 -7.64
N VAL A 142 13.14 -4.65 -7.18
CA VAL A 142 11.81 -5.25 -7.00
C VAL A 142 11.22 -5.76 -8.32
N VAL A 143 11.31 -5.00 -9.41
CA VAL A 143 10.80 -5.43 -10.72
C VAL A 143 11.52 -6.68 -11.19
N LYS A 144 12.84 -6.68 -11.08
CA LYS A 144 13.68 -7.83 -11.43
C LYS A 144 13.34 -9.05 -10.57
N ALA A 145 13.10 -8.86 -9.27
CA ALA A 145 12.70 -9.94 -8.39
C ALA A 145 11.33 -10.53 -8.76
N LEU A 146 10.36 -9.69 -9.12
CA LEU A 146 9.05 -10.14 -9.61
C LEU A 146 9.16 -10.89 -10.95
N GLU A 147 9.99 -10.42 -11.88
CA GLU A 147 10.26 -11.12 -13.14
C GLU A 147 10.89 -12.50 -12.90
N LEU A 148 11.84 -12.60 -11.97
CA LEU A 148 12.42 -13.89 -11.59
C LEU A 148 11.39 -14.82 -10.95
N CYS A 149 10.48 -14.30 -10.12
CA CYS A 149 9.40 -15.10 -9.55
C CYS A 149 8.43 -15.62 -10.64
N GLN A 150 8.12 -14.80 -11.66
CA GLN A 150 7.34 -15.24 -12.82
C GLN A 150 8.04 -16.38 -13.58
N GLN A 151 9.35 -16.25 -13.80
CA GLN A 151 10.15 -17.27 -14.47
C GLN A 151 10.24 -18.58 -13.65
N ASP A 152 10.51 -18.48 -12.35
CA ASP A 152 10.59 -19.61 -11.43
C ASP A 152 9.23 -20.35 -11.35
N PHE A 153 8.13 -19.60 -11.29
CA PHE A 153 6.79 -20.18 -11.31
C PHE A 153 6.48 -20.86 -12.63
N LYS A 154 6.83 -20.25 -13.76
CA LYS A 154 6.65 -20.85 -15.09
C LYS A 154 7.46 -22.14 -15.24
N GLY A 155 8.70 -22.15 -14.76
CA GLY A 155 9.57 -23.34 -14.79
C GLY A 155 9.06 -24.50 -13.94
N THR A 156 8.49 -24.20 -12.77
CA THR A 156 8.00 -25.23 -11.82
C THR A 156 6.58 -25.71 -12.12
N SER A 157 5.68 -24.81 -12.52
CA SER A 157 4.26 -25.13 -12.76
C SER A 157 3.92 -25.44 -14.21
N GLY A 158 4.79 -25.06 -15.16
CA GLY A 158 4.51 -25.10 -16.60
C GLY A 158 3.48 -24.06 -17.07
N LYS A 159 3.03 -23.16 -16.19
CA LYS A 159 2.01 -22.14 -16.48
C LYS A 159 2.61 -20.75 -16.58
N ASP A 160 2.08 -19.96 -17.51
CA ASP A 160 2.44 -18.56 -17.68
C ASP A 160 1.27 -17.67 -17.23
N THR A 161 1.02 -17.63 -15.92
CA THR A 161 -0.03 -16.80 -15.32
C THR A 161 0.56 -15.58 -14.66
N ALA A 162 -0.13 -14.45 -14.77
CA ALA A 162 0.27 -13.23 -14.09
C ALA A 162 0.19 -13.37 -12.57
N HIS A 163 1.04 -12.61 -11.87
CA HIS A 163 0.97 -12.45 -10.42
C HIS A 163 -0.47 -12.14 -9.95
N THR A 164 -0.93 -12.78 -8.87
CA THR A 164 -2.32 -12.68 -8.36
C THR A 164 -2.86 -11.24 -8.28
N ASN A 165 -2.07 -10.30 -7.76
CA ASN A 165 -2.43 -8.87 -7.66
C ASN A 165 -1.64 -7.95 -8.63
N GLY A 166 -1.04 -8.51 -9.69
CA GLY A 166 -0.24 -7.73 -10.65
C GLY A 166 0.94 -6.97 -10.01
N GLY A 167 1.58 -7.52 -8.98
CA GLY A 167 2.69 -6.88 -8.25
C GLY A 167 2.29 -5.77 -7.29
N ASN A 168 1.01 -5.42 -7.16
CA ASN A 168 0.55 -4.27 -6.37
C ASN A 168 0.43 -4.53 -4.85
N CYS A 169 0.99 -5.63 -4.31
CA CYS A 169 0.85 -5.94 -2.88
C CYS A 169 1.62 -4.93 -2.01
N GLY A 170 1.18 -4.74 -0.76
CA GLY A 170 1.88 -3.91 0.21
C GLY A 170 3.31 -4.41 0.50
N GLU A 171 3.56 -5.72 0.48
CA GLU A 171 4.92 -6.28 0.68
C GLU A 171 5.88 -5.82 -0.41
N VAL A 172 5.39 -5.80 -1.65
CA VAL A 172 6.15 -5.35 -2.83
C VAL A 172 6.37 -3.84 -2.75
N MET A 173 5.37 -3.08 -2.33
CA MET A 173 5.49 -1.63 -2.15
C MET A 173 6.48 -1.27 -1.04
N CYS A 174 6.48 -1.97 0.09
CA CYS A 174 7.47 -1.76 1.16
C CYS A 174 8.90 -2.01 0.66
N ALA A 175 9.12 -3.11 -0.07
CA ALA A 175 10.42 -3.38 -0.67
C ALA A 175 10.81 -2.29 -1.69
N HIS A 176 9.85 -1.78 -2.46
CA HIS A 176 10.10 -0.69 -3.38
C HIS A 176 10.56 0.57 -2.64
N LEU A 177 9.88 0.96 -1.56
CA LEU A 177 10.26 2.11 -0.72
C LEU A 177 11.67 1.95 -0.15
N TYR A 178 12.04 0.73 0.28
CA TYR A 178 13.39 0.44 0.78
C TYR A 178 14.48 0.76 -0.26
N TYR A 179 14.37 0.20 -1.47
CA TYR A 179 15.34 0.45 -2.53
C TYR A 179 15.35 1.90 -2.99
N ARG A 180 14.21 2.60 -2.87
CA ARG A 180 14.09 4.03 -3.21
C ARG A 180 14.78 4.92 -2.20
N CYS A 181 14.56 4.72 -0.90
CA CYS A 181 15.22 5.51 0.15
C CYS A 181 16.73 5.33 0.17
N ASN A 182 17.17 4.10 -0.06
CA ASN A 182 18.59 3.74 0.01
C ASN A 182 19.33 3.93 -1.35
N GLY A 183 18.58 4.20 -2.42
CA GLY A 183 19.11 4.51 -3.75
C GLY A 183 20.07 3.44 -4.30
N PRO A 184 21.05 3.83 -5.13
CA PRO A 184 22.02 2.89 -5.72
C PRO A 184 22.92 2.16 -4.72
N SER A 185 22.97 2.64 -3.46
CA SER A 185 23.76 2.04 -2.39
C SER A 185 22.98 1.01 -1.57
N ALA A 186 21.68 0.85 -1.85
CA ALA A 186 20.82 -0.14 -1.22
C ALA A 186 21.44 -1.52 -1.36
N GLN A 187 21.64 -2.19 -0.22
CA GLN A 187 22.01 -3.60 -0.22
C GLN A 187 20.78 -4.44 -0.60
N PRO A 188 20.95 -5.61 -1.23
CA PRO A 188 19.83 -6.53 -1.45
C PRO A 188 19.14 -6.87 -0.13
N LEU A 189 17.80 -6.86 -0.06
CA LEU A 189 17.07 -7.22 1.17
C LEU A 189 17.46 -8.61 1.69
N LYS A 190 17.79 -9.51 0.78
CA LYS A 190 18.25 -10.86 1.10
C LYS A 190 19.54 -10.81 1.93
N GLY A 191 19.45 -11.37 3.13
CA GLY A 191 20.57 -11.42 4.08
C GLY A 191 20.62 -10.25 5.06
N GLN A 192 19.68 -9.30 4.97
CA GLN A 192 19.57 -8.19 5.93
C GLN A 192 18.61 -8.48 7.09
N ASN A 193 18.12 -9.72 7.21
CA ASN A 193 17.14 -10.12 8.23
C ASN A 193 15.88 -9.23 8.25
N GLY A 194 15.42 -8.82 7.08
CA GLY A 194 14.19 -8.03 6.94
C GLY A 194 12.98 -8.84 7.37
N ARG A 195 12.08 -8.22 8.15
CA ARG A 195 10.83 -8.83 8.63
C ARG A 195 9.65 -8.12 8.02
N ILE A 196 8.72 -8.88 7.46
CA ILE A 196 7.53 -8.35 6.78
C ILE A 196 6.27 -8.87 7.46
N LEU A 197 5.30 -7.97 7.66
CA LEU A 197 3.96 -8.31 8.12
C LEU A 197 2.94 -7.54 7.30
N THR A 198 1.81 -8.18 7.00
CA THR A 198 0.67 -7.53 6.39
C THR A 198 -0.53 -7.70 7.29
N VAL A 199 -1.29 -6.63 7.52
CA VAL A 199 -2.56 -6.66 8.24
C VAL A 199 -3.69 -6.24 7.31
N GLN A 200 -4.90 -6.67 7.62
CA GLN A 200 -6.11 -6.23 6.94
C GLN A 200 -7.23 -5.93 7.93
N THR A 201 -8.03 -4.92 7.59
CA THR A 201 -9.29 -4.65 8.26
C THR A 201 -10.39 -5.54 7.70
N LEU A 202 -11.14 -6.23 8.56
CA LEU A 202 -12.29 -7.04 8.16
C LEU A 202 -13.50 -6.17 7.76
N LYS A 203 -14.51 -6.78 7.13
CA LYS A 203 -15.66 -6.07 6.54
C LYS A 203 -16.47 -5.23 7.55
N ASP A 204 -16.41 -5.56 8.83
CA ASP A 204 -17.05 -4.82 9.90
C ASP A 204 -16.25 -3.59 10.36
N GLN A 205 -15.06 -3.40 9.80
CA GLN A 205 -14.12 -2.31 10.08
C GLN A 205 -13.64 -2.21 11.52
N LYS A 206 -13.87 -3.24 12.34
CA LYS A 206 -13.50 -3.26 13.75
C LYS A 206 -12.27 -4.10 14.00
N ASP A 207 -12.19 -5.24 13.32
CA ASP A 207 -11.11 -6.19 13.55
C ASP A 207 -9.99 -6.01 12.53
N ILE A 208 -8.76 -5.87 13.03
CA ILE A 208 -7.53 -5.89 12.25
C ILE A 208 -6.85 -7.23 12.49
N VAL A 209 -6.63 -7.98 11.42
CA VAL A 209 -6.08 -9.34 11.48
C VAL A 209 -4.86 -9.47 10.57
N PRO A 210 -3.92 -10.38 10.89
CA PRO A 210 -2.82 -10.65 9.99
C PRO A 210 -3.33 -11.23 8.66
N LYS A 211 -2.66 -10.87 7.59
CA LYS A 211 -2.92 -11.33 6.22
C LYS A 211 -1.65 -11.97 5.68
N ALA A 212 -1.74 -13.24 5.30
CA ALA A 212 -0.63 -13.91 4.63
C ALA A 212 -0.37 -13.30 3.24
N PRO A 213 0.89 -13.30 2.76
CA PRO A 213 1.22 -12.95 1.39
C PRO A 213 0.35 -13.74 0.40
N CYS A 214 -0.08 -13.09 -0.68
CA CYS A 214 -0.91 -13.77 -1.68
C CYS A 214 -0.12 -14.85 -2.46
N GLY A 215 -0.86 -15.76 -3.10
CA GLY A 215 -0.28 -16.88 -3.86
C GLY A 215 -0.15 -18.17 -3.04
N GLY A 216 0.25 -19.27 -3.69
CA GLY A 216 0.42 -20.57 -3.03
C GLY A 216 -0.86 -21.37 -2.79
N ASP A 217 -2.01 -20.90 -3.29
CA ASP A 217 -3.25 -21.67 -3.28
C ASP A 217 -3.19 -22.79 -4.34
N ALA A 218 -3.02 -24.02 -3.88
CA ALA A 218 -3.00 -25.23 -4.70
C ALA A 218 -4.26 -25.38 -5.58
N LYS A 219 -5.40 -24.80 -5.18
CA LYS A 219 -6.64 -24.85 -5.95
C LYS A 219 -6.70 -23.84 -7.08
N ARG A 220 -5.95 -22.74 -6.99
CA ARG A 220 -5.95 -21.68 -7.99
C ARG A 220 -4.71 -21.71 -8.89
N LEU A 221 -3.62 -22.41 -8.50
CA LEU A 221 -2.37 -22.48 -9.27
C LEU A 221 -1.92 -21.08 -9.74
N ASN A 222 -1.94 -20.14 -8.81
CA ASN A 222 -1.49 -18.77 -8.98
C ASN A 222 -0.27 -18.54 -8.10
N TRP A 223 0.72 -17.82 -8.61
CA TRP A 223 1.80 -17.30 -7.78
C TRP A 223 1.46 -15.91 -7.24
N GLY A 224 2.17 -15.50 -6.20
CA GLY A 224 1.98 -14.20 -5.60
C GLY A 224 3.17 -13.78 -4.75
N CYS A 225 2.87 -12.87 -3.83
CA CYS A 225 3.82 -12.27 -2.93
C CYS A 225 4.49 -13.31 -1.99
N ASN A 226 3.96 -14.54 -1.88
CA ASN A 226 4.62 -15.66 -1.20
C ASN A 226 6.00 -16.04 -1.82
N LEU A 227 6.12 -16.04 -3.15
CA LEU A 227 7.42 -16.29 -3.80
C LEU A 227 8.34 -15.07 -3.70
N PHE A 228 7.76 -13.87 -3.76
CA PHE A 228 8.52 -12.62 -3.68
C PHE A 228 9.22 -12.48 -2.32
N VAL A 229 8.49 -12.65 -1.22
CA VAL A 229 9.07 -12.53 0.14
C VAL A 229 10.15 -13.59 0.38
N GLU A 230 9.97 -14.81 -0.16
CA GLU A 230 10.99 -15.86 -0.12
C GLU A 230 12.24 -15.47 -0.92
N LYS A 231 12.06 -14.94 -2.14
CA LYS A 231 13.16 -14.51 -3.01
C LYS A 231 13.99 -13.39 -2.40
N GLU A 232 13.32 -12.40 -1.82
CA GLU A 232 13.95 -11.29 -1.09
C GLU A 232 14.50 -11.70 0.29
N GLY A 233 14.31 -12.97 0.72
CA GLY A 233 14.82 -13.47 2.00
C GLY A 233 14.20 -12.78 3.21
N LEU A 234 12.92 -12.38 3.11
CA LEU A 234 12.17 -11.73 4.17
C LEU A 234 11.52 -12.76 5.09
N GLU A 235 11.59 -12.53 6.39
CA GLU A 235 10.85 -13.30 7.39
C GLU A 235 9.40 -12.80 7.43
N VAL A 236 8.44 -13.65 7.03
CA VAL A 236 7.02 -13.34 7.12
C VAL A 236 6.54 -13.58 8.56
N LEU A 237 6.16 -12.52 9.25
CA LEU A 237 5.66 -12.61 10.61
C LEU A 237 4.19 -13.09 10.62
N ASN A 238 3.89 -14.06 11.47
CA ASN A 238 2.54 -14.57 11.67
C ASN A 238 2.11 -14.35 13.13
N VAL A 239 1.78 -13.10 13.44
CA VAL A 239 1.39 -12.64 14.78
C VAL A 239 -0.06 -12.17 14.75
N LYS A 240 -0.84 -12.55 15.76
CA LYS A 240 -2.29 -12.27 15.81
C LYS A 240 -2.69 -11.21 16.82
N GLU A 241 -1.78 -10.84 17.71
CA GLU A 241 -2.05 -9.93 18.82
C GLU A 241 -0.93 -8.91 18.94
N GLY A 242 -1.32 -7.67 19.21
CA GLY A 242 -0.42 -6.55 19.38
C GLY A 242 -0.03 -6.35 20.83
N THR A 243 1.17 -5.86 21.05
CA THR A 243 1.58 -5.29 22.35
C THR A 243 1.86 -3.81 22.18
N PRO A 244 1.50 -2.96 23.16
CA PRO A 244 1.80 -1.53 23.11
C PRO A 244 3.28 -1.25 22.84
N TYR A 245 3.53 -0.13 22.17
CA TYR A 245 4.85 0.41 21.91
C TYR A 245 4.81 1.92 22.13
N ASP A 246 5.99 2.51 22.28
CA ASP A 246 6.18 3.95 22.35
C ASP A 246 7.28 4.33 21.36
N LEU A 247 6.95 5.16 20.37
CA LEU A 247 7.89 5.56 19.31
C LEU A 247 9.11 6.29 19.86
N ASP A 248 9.00 6.99 20.98
CA ASP A 248 10.07 7.82 21.51
C ASP A 248 11.15 7.00 22.23
N THR A 249 10.80 5.77 22.63
CA THR A 249 11.69 4.86 23.37
C THR A 249 12.03 3.59 22.61
N ILE A 250 11.15 3.10 21.73
CA ILE A 250 11.38 1.85 20.99
C ILE A 250 12.55 1.99 20.01
N ALA A 251 13.42 0.97 19.98
CA ALA A 251 14.66 1.00 19.19
C ALA A 251 15.48 2.31 19.41
N GLY A 252 15.57 2.77 20.66
CA GLY A 252 16.27 4.01 21.03
C GLY A 252 15.55 5.31 20.65
N GLY A 253 14.33 5.21 20.11
CA GLY A 253 13.53 6.31 19.61
C GLY A 253 13.78 6.62 18.13
N TRP A 254 12.82 7.27 17.50
CA TRP A 254 12.92 7.68 16.10
C TRP A 254 13.87 8.88 15.91
N ILE A 255 14.48 8.95 14.72
CA ILE A 255 15.33 10.06 14.23
C ILE A 255 14.55 10.88 13.20
N GLU A 256 13.90 10.19 12.27
CA GLU A 256 13.23 10.81 11.14
C GLU A 256 11.94 10.06 10.84
N LYS A 257 10.90 10.81 10.46
CA LYS A 257 9.68 10.31 9.83
C LYS A 257 9.50 11.07 8.52
N SER A 258 9.40 10.36 7.40
CA SER A 258 9.30 10.97 6.08
C SER A 258 8.39 10.21 5.13
N GLN A 259 8.00 10.89 4.06
CA GLN A 259 7.39 10.29 2.88
C GLN A 259 8.47 10.05 1.83
N VAL A 260 8.36 8.92 1.13
CA VAL A 260 9.29 8.53 0.08
C VAL A 260 8.61 8.74 -1.28
N PRO A 261 9.06 9.68 -2.13
CA PRO A 261 8.47 9.86 -3.44
C PRO A 261 8.59 8.58 -4.30
N THR A 262 7.45 7.98 -4.64
CA THR A 262 7.41 6.70 -5.37
C THR A 262 7.71 6.88 -6.87
N CYS A 263 7.58 8.10 -7.43
CA CYS A 263 7.58 8.35 -8.89
C CYS A 263 8.77 9.15 -9.48
N GLN A 264 9.87 9.42 -8.74
CA GLN A 264 10.96 10.29 -9.23
C GLN A 264 12.20 9.58 -9.77
#